data_AF-A0A433TFJ9-F1
#
_entry.id   AF-A0A433TFJ9-F1
#
_cell.length_a   1.000
_cell.length_b   1.000
_cell.length_c   1.000
_cell.angle_alpha   90.00
_cell.angle_beta   90.00
_cell.angle_gamma   90.00
#
_symmetry.space_group_name_H-M   'P 1'
#
loop_
_entity.id
_entity.type
_entity.pdbx_description
1 polymer ?
#
loop_
_entity_poly.entity_id
_entity_poly.type
_entity_poly.pdbx_seq_one_letter_code
_entity_poly.pdbx_strand_id
1 'polypeptide(L)'
;MSLPSAPHIATAEIAPAGMRWPKFIGYMLWCMLEPTRHDKAALLPQSRRTCLKPDCLSAEEYKCGKARLFSMLEDSDDPVVKTVQPSIKTGRKWKAVTAVDQAKECLKIKEVIGQTQTDRKGLGSSTTKWWSKAEGKEKRDMVINEIRLNEDSRKTQKAVQQRQQGQWTNWDNVLQKSLSWNDIWHMAPLRISFLIRSVYDLLPSNANLV
;
A
#
# COMPACT_ATOMS: atom_id res chain seq x y z
N MET A 1 21.06 52.37 30.92
CA MET A 1 20.01 53.23 30.34
C MET A 1 20.35 53.46 28.87
N SER A 2 19.35 53.29 28.01
CA SER A 2 19.16 53.90 26.68
C SER A 2 20.10 53.56 25.50
N LEU A 3 19.42 53.17 24.41
CA LEU A 3 19.82 53.04 22.99
C LEU A 3 20.63 54.23 22.44
N PRO A 4 21.25 54.04 21.27
CA PRO A 4 20.88 54.85 20.09
C PRO A 4 20.68 53.95 18.84
N SER A 5 19.51 54.02 18.18
CA SER A 5 19.19 54.85 17.00
C SER A 5 19.93 54.47 15.70
N ALA A 6 19.15 54.02 14.71
CA ALA A 6 19.54 53.90 13.29
C ALA A 6 20.08 55.23 12.74
N PRO A 7 20.78 55.23 11.59
CA PRO A 7 20.04 55.55 10.36
C PRO A 7 20.60 55.02 9.01
N HIS A 8 19.76 55.22 8.00
CA HIS A 8 20.04 55.40 6.56
C HIS A 8 20.07 54.21 5.58
N ILE A 9 19.05 54.28 4.72
CA ILE A 9 18.78 53.64 3.43
C ILE A 9 19.91 53.88 2.43
N ALA A 10 20.29 52.85 1.68
CA ALA A 10 20.89 52.97 0.36
C ALA A 10 20.34 51.88 -0.58
N THR A 11 19.73 52.36 -1.68
CA THR A 11 19.23 51.66 -2.87
C THR A 11 20.35 51.02 -3.69
N ALA A 12 20.11 49.80 -4.17
CA ALA A 12 20.68 49.16 -5.38
C ALA A 12 19.97 47.80 -5.52
N GLU A 13 19.57 47.24 -6.66
CA GLU A 13 19.60 47.60 -8.07
C GLU A 13 18.70 46.55 -8.77
N ILE A 14 18.17 46.88 -9.93
CA ILE A 14 17.24 46.05 -10.71
C ILE A 14 18.00 45.04 -11.59
N ALA A 15 17.65 43.74 -11.41
CA ALA A 15 17.62 42.60 -12.36
C ALA A 15 18.91 42.15 -13.09
N PRO A 16 19.01 40.83 -13.44
CA PRO A 16 18.39 40.42 -14.70
C PRO A 16 17.65 39.06 -14.64
N ALA A 17 16.62 38.98 -15.48
CA ALA A 17 16.00 37.74 -15.91
C ALA A 17 17.04 36.79 -16.53
N GLY A 18 17.05 35.51 -16.13
CA GLY A 18 17.86 34.50 -16.82
C GLY A 18 18.41 33.32 -16.03
N MET A 19 18.07 33.12 -14.75
CA MET A 19 18.57 31.95 -14.01
C MET A 19 17.64 30.74 -14.12
N ARG A 20 18.01 29.88 -15.08
CA ARG A 20 17.53 28.51 -15.23
C ARG A 20 17.92 27.69 -14.00
N TRP A 21 16.96 27.42 -13.13
CA TRP A 21 17.15 26.56 -11.96
C TRP A 21 17.73 25.19 -12.39
N PRO A 22 18.77 24.67 -11.72
CA PRO A 22 19.38 23.42 -12.09
C PRO A 22 18.38 22.27 -11.93
N LYS A 23 18.28 21.45 -12.98
CA LYS A 23 17.40 20.28 -13.15
C LYS A 23 17.60 19.15 -12.11
N PHE A 24 18.39 19.37 -11.08
CA PHE A 24 18.77 18.38 -10.08
C PHE A 24 17.73 18.17 -8.97
N ILE A 25 16.87 19.15 -8.69
CA ILE A 25 15.87 19.02 -7.61
C ILE A 25 14.64 18.21 -8.08
N GLY A 26 14.30 18.25 -9.37
CA GLY A 26 13.19 17.47 -9.94
C GLY A 26 13.42 15.96 -9.93
N TYR A 27 14.67 15.51 -10.03
CA TYR A 27 15.01 14.08 -9.98
C TYR A 27 14.96 13.49 -8.57
N MET A 28 15.18 14.29 -7.52
CA MET A 28 15.08 13.80 -6.14
C MET A 28 13.63 13.56 -5.71
N LEU A 29 12.68 14.35 -6.19
CA LEU A 29 11.25 14.16 -5.91
C LEU A 29 10.64 12.99 -6.70
N TRP A 30 11.28 12.56 -7.80
CA TRP A 30 10.84 11.43 -8.63
C TRP A 30 11.14 10.07 -7.99
N CYS A 31 12.15 9.97 -7.13
CA CYS A 31 12.49 8.75 -6.40
C CYS A 31 11.74 8.59 -5.06
N MET A 32 10.77 9.47 -4.75
CA MET A 32 10.16 9.62 -3.43
C MET A 32 8.83 8.90 -3.19
N LEU A 33 8.21 8.27 -4.19
CA LEU A 33 6.95 7.56 -4.00
C LEU A 33 6.97 6.18 -4.66
N GLU A 34 7.29 5.14 -3.89
CA GLU A 34 6.74 3.82 -4.15
C GLU A 34 5.35 3.77 -3.50
N PRO A 35 4.26 3.64 -4.28
CA PRO A 35 2.92 3.71 -3.72
C PRO A 35 2.59 2.45 -2.93
N THR A 36 2.32 2.63 -1.64
CA THR A 36 1.71 1.61 -0.79
C THR A 36 0.31 1.26 -1.27
N ARG A 37 0.02 -0.04 -1.24
CA ARG A 37 -1.20 -0.87 -1.44
C ARG A 37 -2.52 -0.29 -2.02
N HIS A 38 -2.82 1.00 -1.95
CA HIS A 38 -4.10 1.61 -2.38
C HIS A 38 -3.96 2.67 -3.48
N ASP A 39 -2.78 3.24 -3.69
CA ASP A 39 -2.54 4.27 -4.71
C ASP A 39 -2.52 3.76 -6.16
N LYS A 40 -2.42 2.44 -6.35
CA LYS A 40 -2.34 1.82 -7.69
C LYS A 40 -3.62 2.01 -8.54
N ALA A 41 -4.72 2.45 -7.93
CA ALA A 41 -5.99 2.69 -8.61
C ALA A 41 -6.18 4.12 -9.15
N ALA A 42 -5.36 5.09 -8.74
CA ALA A 42 -5.63 6.52 -8.96
C ALA A 42 -5.02 7.12 -10.23
N LEU A 43 -4.05 6.45 -10.86
CA LEU A 43 -3.41 6.93 -12.10
C LEU A 43 -4.03 6.23 -13.29
N LEU A 44 -5.20 6.73 -13.71
CA LEU A 44 -5.91 6.21 -14.87
C LEU A 44 -5.14 6.51 -16.16
N PRO A 45 -4.67 5.49 -16.91
CA PRO A 45 -4.29 5.69 -18.30
C PRO A 45 -5.53 6.12 -19.10
N GLN A 46 -5.31 6.90 -20.16
CA GLN A 46 -6.34 7.56 -20.97
C GLN A 46 -7.25 6.58 -21.76
N SER A 47 -7.10 5.27 -21.57
CA SER A 47 -7.99 4.26 -22.13
C SER A 47 -9.16 3.97 -21.19
N ARG A 48 -10.35 4.35 -21.67
CA ARG A 48 -11.62 4.14 -20.97
C ARG A 48 -11.85 2.65 -20.71
N ARG A 49 -12.11 2.32 -19.43
CA ARG A 49 -12.55 1.03 -18.84
C ARG A 49 -11.43 0.14 -18.29
N THR A 50 -10.87 0.53 -17.14
CA THR A 50 -10.39 -0.43 -16.15
C THR A 50 -11.49 -0.67 -15.13
N CYS A 51 -12.28 -1.72 -15.36
CA CYS A 51 -13.26 -2.17 -14.37
C CYS A 51 -12.47 -2.77 -13.20
N LEU A 52 -12.30 -2.03 -12.10
CA LEU A 52 -12.11 -2.63 -10.79
C LEU A 52 -13.33 -3.53 -10.56
N LYS A 53 -13.19 -4.83 -10.79
CA LYS A 53 -14.31 -5.75 -10.64
C LYS A 53 -14.62 -5.91 -9.15
N PRO A 54 -15.82 -5.52 -8.67
CA PRO A 54 -16.21 -5.72 -7.27
C PRO A 54 -16.20 -7.20 -6.84
N ASP A 55 -16.21 -8.13 -7.80
CA ASP A 55 -16.13 -9.58 -7.57
C ASP A 55 -14.85 -10.05 -6.84
N CYS A 56 -13.81 -9.23 -6.74
CA CYS A 56 -12.54 -9.62 -6.12
C CYS A 56 -12.51 -9.48 -4.58
N LEU A 57 -13.34 -8.61 -4.01
CA LEU A 57 -13.44 -8.40 -2.56
C LEU A 57 -14.15 -9.57 -1.87
N SER A 58 -15.26 -10.03 -2.44
CA SER A 58 -16.05 -11.13 -1.87
C SER A 58 -15.28 -12.46 -1.81
N ALA A 59 -14.43 -12.73 -2.81
CA ALA A 59 -13.63 -13.95 -2.84
C ALA A 59 -12.49 -13.93 -1.80
N GLU A 60 -11.88 -12.78 -1.56
CA GLU A 60 -10.85 -12.61 -0.54
C GLU A 60 -11.45 -12.78 0.86
N GLU A 61 -12.54 -12.08 1.15
CA GLU A 61 -13.24 -12.17 2.43
C GLU A 61 -13.75 -13.58 2.70
N TYR A 62 -14.29 -14.25 1.69
CA TYR A 62 -14.69 -15.65 1.79
C TYR A 62 -13.52 -16.55 2.22
N LYS A 63 -12.35 -16.42 1.58
CA LYS A 63 -11.17 -17.23 1.92
C LYS A 63 -10.63 -16.90 3.30
N CYS A 64 -10.52 -15.62 3.63
CA CYS A 64 -10.08 -15.17 4.94
C CYS A 64 -11.04 -15.64 6.04
N GLY A 65 -12.35 -15.59 5.79
CA GLY A 65 -13.38 -16.07 6.71
C GLY A 65 -13.29 -17.58 6.93
N LYS A 66 -13.11 -18.38 5.87
CA LYS A 66 -12.93 -19.83 5.99
C LYS A 66 -11.62 -20.22 6.67
N ALA A 67 -10.53 -19.51 6.38
CA ALA A 67 -9.24 -19.72 7.05
C ALA A 67 -9.28 -19.32 8.52
N ARG A 68 -9.98 -18.22 8.85
CA ARG A 68 -10.21 -17.78 10.23
C ARG A 68 -11.00 -18.84 11.01
N LEU A 69 -12.08 -19.37 10.43
CA LEU A 69 -12.85 -20.45 11.04
C LEU A 69 -11.98 -21.69 11.28
N PHE A 70 -11.14 -22.06 10.30
CA PHE A 70 -10.21 -23.18 10.46
C PHE A 70 -9.25 -22.98 11.61
N SER A 71 -8.59 -21.82 11.65
CA SER A 71 -7.63 -21.51 12.70
C SER A 71 -8.29 -21.44 14.08
N MET A 72 -9.54 -20.98 14.16
CA MET A 72 -10.33 -21.00 15.42
C MET A 72 -10.62 -22.40 15.92
N LEU A 73 -10.91 -23.35 15.02
CA LEU A 73 -11.19 -24.73 15.39
C LEU A 73 -9.92 -25.47 15.79
N GLU A 74 -8.79 -25.17 15.14
CA GLU A 74 -7.47 -25.75 15.46
C GLU A 74 -6.96 -25.28 16.83
N ASP A 75 -7.14 -24.00 17.14
CA ASP A 75 -6.72 -23.37 18.41
C ASP A 75 -7.77 -23.47 19.52
N SER A 76 -8.82 -24.28 19.36
CA SER A 76 -9.89 -24.43 20.35
C SER A 76 -9.39 -25.11 21.64
N ASP A 77 -9.82 -24.60 22.79
CA ASP A 77 -9.50 -25.17 24.11
C ASP A 77 -10.24 -26.49 24.37
N ASP A 78 -11.39 -26.71 23.73
CA ASP A 78 -12.16 -27.94 23.86
C ASP A 78 -11.41 -29.13 23.22
N PRO A 79 -11.03 -30.16 24.02
CA PRO A 79 -10.29 -31.31 23.52
C PRO A 79 -11.09 -32.11 22.48
N VAL A 80 -12.43 -32.14 22.57
CA VAL A 80 -13.27 -32.88 21.62
C VAL A 80 -13.18 -32.23 20.23
N VAL A 81 -13.33 -30.91 20.18
CA VAL A 81 -13.23 -30.13 18.92
C VAL A 81 -11.84 -30.27 18.31
N LYS A 82 -10.80 -30.20 19.15
CA LYS A 82 -9.40 -30.33 18.72
C LYS A 82 -9.05 -31.72 18.21
N THR A 83 -9.70 -32.77 18.74
CA THR A 83 -9.49 -34.15 18.29
C THR A 83 -10.25 -34.45 17.01
N VAL A 84 -11.49 -33.97 16.91
CA VAL A 84 -12.37 -34.24 15.75
C VAL A 84 -11.96 -33.43 14.52
N GLN A 85 -11.41 -32.22 14.70
CA GLN A 85 -11.05 -31.26 13.62
C GLN A 85 -12.07 -31.26 12.48
N PRO A 86 -13.29 -30.74 12.71
CA PRO A 86 -14.37 -30.85 11.75
C PRO A 86 -13.97 -30.27 10.40
N SER A 87 -14.11 -31.09 9.35
CA SER A 87 -13.71 -30.68 8.00
C SER A 87 -14.55 -29.50 7.52
N ILE A 88 -13.87 -28.41 7.16
CA ILE A 88 -14.57 -27.22 6.67
C ILE A 88 -14.93 -27.44 5.21
N LYS A 89 -16.24 -27.32 4.92
CA LYS A 89 -16.75 -27.28 3.55
C LYS A 89 -16.14 -26.11 2.79
N THR A 90 -15.17 -26.44 1.94
CA THR A 90 -14.50 -25.54 0.99
C THR A 90 -14.72 -26.07 -0.42
N GLY A 91 -14.56 -25.21 -1.42
CA GLY A 91 -14.84 -25.58 -2.81
C GLY A 91 -13.77 -26.50 -3.41
N ARG A 92 -14.01 -27.02 -4.63
CA ARG A 92 -13.04 -27.89 -5.33
C ARG A 92 -11.70 -27.21 -5.63
N LYS A 93 -11.72 -25.91 -5.95
CA LYS A 93 -10.54 -25.16 -6.44
C LYS A 93 -9.61 -24.65 -5.33
N TRP A 94 -10.08 -24.63 -4.09
CA TRP A 94 -9.33 -24.03 -2.98
C TRP A 94 -9.74 -24.68 -1.67
N LYS A 95 -8.74 -25.07 -0.88
CA LYS A 95 -8.91 -25.67 0.45
C LYS A 95 -8.32 -24.74 1.51
N ALA A 96 -9.05 -24.56 2.61
CA ALA A 96 -8.62 -23.69 3.70
C ALA A 96 -7.40 -24.25 4.44
N VAL A 97 -7.38 -25.56 4.68
CA VAL A 97 -6.30 -26.28 5.37
C VAL A 97 -4.95 -25.98 4.72
N THR A 98 -4.83 -26.28 3.42
CA THR A 98 -3.59 -26.07 2.67
C THR A 98 -3.16 -24.60 2.63
N ALA A 99 -4.12 -23.67 2.59
CA ALA A 99 -3.82 -22.24 2.56
C ALA A 99 -3.29 -21.74 3.91
N VAL A 100 -3.82 -22.28 5.01
CA VAL A 100 -3.36 -21.99 6.37
C VAL A 100 -1.98 -22.59 6.60
N ASP A 101 -1.73 -23.82 6.17
CA ASP A 101 -0.42 -24.46 6.30
C ASP A 101 0.65 -23.71 5.51
N GLN A 102 0.37 -23.36 4.25
CA GLN A 102 1.25 -22.52 3.44
C GLN A 102 1.52 -21.16 4.10
N ALA A 103 0.50 -20.52 4.67
CA ALA A 103 0.68 -19.26 5.39
C ALA A 103 1.56 -19.42 6.64
N LYS A 104 1.39 -20.50 7.41
CA LYS A 104 2.26 -20.81 8.56
C LYS A 104 3.71 -21.03 8.11
N GLU A 105 3.93 -21.73 7.01
CA GLU A 105 5.27 -21.93 6.42
C GLU A 105 5.89 -20.62 5.96
N CYS A 106 5.14 -19.77 5.25
CA CYS A 106 5.60 -18.45 4.85
C CYS A 106 6.00 -17.59 6.06
N LEU A 107 5.24 -17.63 7.15
CA LEU A 107 5.57 -16.91 8.39
C LEU A 107 6.85 -17.45 9.03
N LYS A 108 7.07 -18.76 9.05
CA LYS A 108 8.34 -19.36 9.49
C LYS A 108 9.51 -18.93 8.60
N ILE A 109 9.32 -18.89 7.29
CA ILE A 109 10.35 -18.43 6.34
C ILE A 109 10.67 -16.95 6.58
N LYS A 110 9.66 -16.10 6.78
CA LYS A 110 9.87 -14.69 7.13
C LYS A 110 10.63 -14.51 8.43
N GLU A 111 10.40 -15.40 9.40
CA GLU A 111 11.16 -15.42 10.64
C GLU A 111 12.64 -15.79 10.42
N VAL A 112 12.93 -16.76 9.55
CA VAL A 112 14.31 -17.13 9.18
C VAL A 112 15.02 -16.02 8.42
N ILE A 113 14.33 -15.36 7.48
CA ILE A 113 14.86 -14.22 6.72
C ILE A 113 15.15 -13.04 7.65
N GLY A 114 14.39 -12.92 8.74
CA GLY A 114 14.51 -11.83 9.67
C GLY A 114 13.88 -10.53 9.13
N GLN A 115 14.24 -9.42 9.77
CA GLN A 115 13.63 -8.13 9.46
C GLN A 115 14.26 -7.55 8.21
N THR A 116 13.51 -7.58 7.11
CA THR A 116 13.91 -6.93 5.85
C THR A 116 13.60 -5.45 5.89
N GLN A 117 14.48 -4.64 5.30
CA GLN A 117 14.18 -3.25 5.01
C GLN A 117 13.11 -3.20 3.90
N THR A 118 11.89 -2.79 4.25
CA THR A 118 10.81 -2.61 3.26
C THR A 118 10.81 -1.20 2.68
N ASP A 119 11.22 -0.20 3.47
CA ASP A 119 11.13 1.23 3.13
C ASP A 119 12.47 1.95 3.38
N ARG A 120 12.53 3.24 3.03
CA ARG A 120 13.66 4.14 3.39
C ARG A 120 13.73 4.48 4.89
N LYS A 121 12.86 3.89 5.71
CA LYS A 121 12.81 4.12 7.17
C LYS A 121 14.02 3.57 7.93
N GLY A 122 14.86 2.77 7.25
CA GLY A 122 16.04 2.15 7.84
C GLY A 122 15.74 0.88 8.63
N LEU A 123 16.79 0.12 8.95
CA LEU A 123 16.69 -1.11 9.74
C LEU A 123 16.26 -0.76 11.18
N GLY A 124 15.30 -1.50 11.74
CA GLY A 124 14.83 -1.31 13.11
C GLY A 124 13.69 -0.29 13.30
N SER A 125 13.22 0.37 12.23
CA SER A 125 12.08 1.30 12.33
C SER A 125 10.74 0.60 12.58
N SER A 126 10.54 -0.61 12.07
CA SER A 126 9.31 -1.38 12.30
C SER A 126 9.47 -2.36 13.45
N THR A 127 8.45 -2.46 14.30
CA THR A 127 8.35 -3.55 15.27
C THR A 127 7.83 -4.80 14.57
N THR A 128 8.75 -5.74 14.29
CA THR A 128 8.38 -7.01 13.65
C THR A 128 7.86 -7.98 14.69
N LYS A 129 6.67 -8.53 14.44
CA LYS A 129 6.08 -9.60 15.24
C LYS A 129 6.56 -10.94 14.71
N TRP A 130 7.20 -11.72 15.57
CA TRP A 130 7.76 -13.01 15.21
C TRP A 130 6.75 -14.13 15.42
N TRP A 131 6.71 -15.08 14.50
CA TRP A 131 5.78 -16.20 14.54
C TRP A 131 6.01 -17.10 15.77
N SER A 132 7.27 -17.35 16.14
CA SER A 132 7.61 -18.12 17.34
C SER A 132 7.14 -17.47 18.65
N LYS A 133 7.04 -16.13 18.68
CA LYS A 133 6.69 -15.35 19.88
C LYS A 133 5.21 -15.02 19.97
N ALA A 134 4.46 -15.17 18.88
CA ALA A 134 3.04 -14.88 18.82
C ALA A 134 2.21 -16.05 19.38
N GLU A 135 1.18 -15.73 20.16
CA GLU A 135 0.29 -16.73 20.76
C GLU A 135 -1.19 -16.41 20.53
N GLY A 136 -2.03 -17.45 20.55
CA GLY A 136 -3.48 -17.36 20.52
C GLY A 136 -4.02 -16.52 19.36
N LYS A 137 -4.75 -15.44 19.68
CA LYS A 137 -5.39 -14.57 18.68
C LYS A 137 -4.37 -13.89 17.76
N GLU A 138 -3.23 -13.46 18.28
CA GLU A 138 -2.22 -12.76 17.48
C GLU A 138 -1.67 -13.66 16.38
N LYS A 139 -1.42 -14.92 16.72
CA LYS A 139 -0.97 -15.96 15.79
C LYS A 139 -1.99 -16.16 14.65
N ARG A 140 -3.28 -16.22 14.98
CA ARG A 140 -4.37 -16.29 13.99
C ARG A 140 -4.42 -15.07 13.09
N ASP A 141 -4.30 -13.88 13.66
CA ASP A 141 -4.32 -12.62 12.90
C ASP A 141 -3.13 -12.53 11.94
N MET A 142 -1.95 -13.01 12.33
CA MET A 142 -0.78 -13.14 11.44
C MET A 142 -1.06 -14.07 10.25
N VAL A 143 -1.62 -15.26 10.50
CA VAL A 143 -1.98 -16.21 9.42
C VAL A 143 -2.99 -15.59 8.46
N ILE A 144 -4.03 -14.93 8.98
CA ILE A 144 -5.06 -14.30 8.15
C ILE A 144 -4.47 -13.15 7.31
N ASN A 145 -3.62 -12.32 7.91
CA ASN A 145 -2.95 -11.24 7.18
C ASN A 145 -2.03 -11.78 6.09
N GLU A 146 -1.34 -12.90 6.33
CA GLU A 146 -0.52 -13.55 5.32
C GLU A 146 -1.35 -14.08 4.15
N ILE A 147 -2.51 -14.68 4.43
CA ILE A 147 -3.44 -15.13 3.38
C ILE A 147 -3.95 -13.94 2.54
N ARG A 148 -4.25 -12.79 3.17
CA ARG A 148 -4.62 -11.57 2.44
C ARG A 148 -3.49 -11.09 1.53
N LEU A 149 -2.26 -11.05 2.04
CA LEU A 149 -1.08 -10.66 1.25
C LEU A 149 -0.85 -11.60 0.07
N ASN A 150 -1.05 -12.91 0.25
CA ASN A 150 -0.94 -13.90 -0.82
C ASN A 150 -2.04 -13.71 -1.88
N GLU A 151 -3.27 -13.42 -1.47
CA GLU A 151 -4.36 -13.11 -2.40
C GLU A 151 -4.09 -11.83 -3.19
N ASP A 152 -3.59 -10.77 -2.53
CA ASP A 152 -3.21 -9.51 -3.20
C ASP A 152 -2.03 -9.68 -4.16
N SER A 153 -1.04 -10.48 -3.76
CA SER A 153 0.09 -10.83 -4.64
C SER A 153 -0.41 -11.57 -5.88
N ARG A 154 -1.33 -12.51 -5.71
CA ARG A 154 -1.96 -13.23 -6.82
C ARG A 154 -2.80 -12.34 -7.72
N LYS A 155 -3.54 -11.37 -7.16
CA LYS A 155 -4.27 -10.36 -7.94
C LYS A 155 -3.30 -9.52 -8.77
N THR A 156 -2.19 -9.09 -8.15
CA THR A 156 -1.14 -8.30 -8.82
C THR A 156 -0.50 -9.10 -9.94
N GLN A 157 -0.12 -10.36 -9.70
CA GLN A 157 0.42 -11.25 -10.73
C GLN A 157 -0.55 -11.43 -11.89
N LYS A 158 -1.84 -11.64 -11.59
CA LYS A 158 -2.88 -11.77 -12.62
C LYS A 158 -3.05 -10.47 -13.42
N ALA A 159 -2.99 -9.32 -12.77
CA ALA A 159 -3.04 -8.02 -13.45
C ALA A 159 -1.85 -7.86 -14.40
N VAL A 160 -0.63 -8.15 -13.95
CA VAL A 160 0.58 -8.07 -14.77
C VAL A 160 0.50 -8.99 -16.01
N GLN A 161 -0.08 -10.19 -15.86
CA GLN A 161 -0.26 -11.13 -16.98
C GLN A 161 -1.30 -10.66 -18.02
N GLN A 162 -2.18 -9.71 -17.68
CA GLN A 162 -3.21 -9.23 -18.59
C GLN A 162 -2.68 -8.11 -19.48
N ARG A 163 -2.27 -8.46 -20.71
CA ARG A 163 -1.66 -7.50 -21.65
C ARG A 163 -2.48 -6.23 -21.89
N GLN A 164 -3.81 -6.28 -21.97
CA GLN A 164 -4.64 -5.07 -22.19
C GLN A 164 -5.21 -4.51 -20.89
N GLN A 165 -5.85 -5.37 -20.07
CA GLN A 165 -6.53 -4.95 -18.83
C GLN A 165 -5.56 -4.63 -17.69
N GLY A 166 -4.33 -5.12 -17.77
CA GLY A 166 -3.24 -4.88 -16.82
C GLY A 166 -2.30 -3.75 -17.21
N GLN A 167 -2.57 -2.98 -18.28
CA GLN A 167 -1.67 -1.89 -18.69
C GLN A 167 -1.42 -0.86 -17.59
N TRP A 168 -2.34 -0.72 -16.62
CA TRP A 168 -2.17 0.14 -15.45
C TRP A 168 -1.05 -0.31 -14.50
N THR A 169 -0.54 -1.55 -14.60
CA THR A 169 0.62 -2.00 -13.82
C THR A 169 1.95 -1.54 -14.42
N ASN A 170 1.95 -1.08 -15.68
CA ASN A 170 3.14 -0.63 -16.39
C ASN A 170 3.25 0.89 -16.35
N TRP A 171 4.46 1.40 -16.11
CA TRP A 171 4.72 2.83 -15.96
C TRP A 171 5.28 3.48 -17.24
N ASP A 172 5.55 2.70 -18.29
CA ASP A 172 6.26 3.15 -19.50
C ASP A 172 5.54 4.28 -20.26
N ASN A 173 4.20 4.35 -20.18
CA ASN A 173 3.37 5.31 -20.90
C ASN A 173 2.70 6.34 -19.97
N VAL A 174 3.21 6.52 -18.76
CA VAL A 174 2.62 7.49 -17.82
C VAL A 174 2.97 8.91 -18.26
N LEU A 175 1.92 9.66 -18.63
CA LEU A 175 2.02 11.08 -18.96
C LEU A 175 2.56 11.84 -17.75
N GLN A 176 3.80 12.28 -17.84
CA GLN A 176 4.34 13.32 -16.96
C GLN A 176 3.51 14.60 -17.16
N LYS A 177 2.57 14.85 -16.25
CA LYS A 177 1.86 16.12 -16.20
C LYS A 177 2.62 17.08 -15.32
N SER A 178 3.36 18.01 -15.92
CA SER A 178 3.77 19.23 -15.23
C SER A 178 2.54 20.09 -15.03
N LEU A 179 2.09 20.25 -13.79
CA LEU A 179 1.04 21.21 -13.45
C LEU A 179 1.67 22.60 -13.39
N SER A 180 1.27 23.51 -14.28
CA SER A 180 1.63 24.92 -14.13
C SER A 180 0.77 25.58 -13.06
N TRP A 181 1.25 26.70 -12.50
CA TRP A 181 0.46 27.49 -11.54
C TRP A 181 -0.89 27.93 -12.13
N ASN A 182 -0.90 28.26 -13.42
CA ASN A 182 -2.11 28.62 -14.15
C ASN A 182 -3.12 27.46 -14.22
N ASP A 183 -2.64 26.23 -14.46
CA ASP A 183 -3.51 25.05 -14.47
C ASP A 183 -4.14 24.80 -13.11
N ILE A 184 -3.41 25.05 -12.01
CA ILE A 184 -3.91 24.88 -10.64
C ILE A 184 -5.03 25.88 -10.36
N TRP A 185 -4.88 27.14 -10.74
CA TRP A 185 -5.93 28.16 -10.54
C TRP A 185 -7.21 27.88 -11.32
N HIS A 186 -7.11 27.22 -12.46
CA HIS A 186 -8.27 26.89 -13.31
C HIS A 186 -8.82 25.47 -13.09
N MET A 187 -8.23 24.67 -12.20
CA MET A 187 -8.74 23.35 -11.87
C MET A 187 -9.92 23.41 -10.89
N ALA A 188 -10.87 22.50 -11.05
CA ALA A 188 -11.94 22.32 -10.09
C ALA A 188 -11.37 21.96 -8.69
N PRO A 189 -11.86 22.55 -7.58
CA PRO A 189 -11.33 22.32 -6.24
C PRO A 189 -11.25 20.84 -5.84
N LEU A 190 -12.25 20.04 -6.23
CA LEU A 190 -12.27 18.60 -5.97
C LEU A 190 -11.13 17.87 -6.66
N ARG A 191 -10.77 18.28 -7.89
CA ARG A 191 -9.67 17.68 -8.66
C ARG A 191 -8.32 18.02 -8.06
N ILE A 192 -8.13 19.25 -7.60
CA ILE A 192 -6.92 19.67 -6.88
C ILE A 192 -6.81 18.88 -5.57
N SER A 193 -7.90 18.81 -4.81
CA SER A 193 -7.92 18.07 -3.54
C SER A 193 -7.61 16.59 -3.73
N PHE A 194 -8.09 15.98 -4.82
CA PHE A 194 -7.79 14.59 -5.18
C PHE A 194 -6.31 14.42 -5.54
N LEU A 195 -5.75 15.31 -6.38
CA LEU A 195 -4.34 15.24 -6.77
C LEU A 195 -3.42 15.37 -5.54
N ILE A 196 -3.66 16.35 -4.69
CA ILE A 196 -2.90 16.54 -3.46
C ILE A 196 -3.02 15.32 -2.57
N ARG A 197 -4.25 14.82 -2.32
CA ARG A 197 -4.47 13.63 -1.49
C ARG A 197 -3.84 12.38 -2.07
N SER A 198 -3.80 12.22 -3.39
CA SER A 198 -3.15 11.08 -4.05
C SER A 198 -1.61 11.12 -3.94
N VAL A 199 -1.01 12.30 -3.84
CA VAL A 199 0.44 12.45 -3.63
C VAL A 199 0.83 12.18 -2.17
N TYR A 200 -0.09 12.39 -1.23
CA TYR A 200 0.16 12.19 0.20
C TYR A 200 -0.48 10.91 0.76
N ASP A 201 -0.99 10.00 -0.09
CA ASP A 201 -1.73 8.79 0.31
C ASP A 201 -2.83 9.08 1.36
N LEU A 202 -3.52 10.22 1.19
CA LEU A 202 -4.63 10.71 2.03
C LEU A 202 -6.00 10.46 1.39
N LEU A 203 -6.05 9.55 0.41
CA LEU A 203 -7.31 9.12 -0.18
C LEU A 203 -8.12 8.31 0.85
N PRO A 204 -9.46 8.28 0.75
CA PRO A 204 -10.29 7.46 1.63
C PRO A 204 -9.85 6.00 1.58
N SER A 205 -9.15 5.57 2.61
CA SER A 205 -8.65 4.21 2.81
C SER A 205 -8.95 3.82 4.24
N ASN A 206 -8.98 2.51 4.56
CA ASN A 206 -9.24 2.06 5.93
C ASN A 206 -8.24 2.63 6.97
N ALA A 207 -7.09 3.14 6.54
CA ALA A 207 -6.11 3.81 7.40
C ALA A 207 -6.40 5.32 7.61
N ASN A 208 -7.16 5.94 6.70
CA ASN A 208 -7.40 7.39 6.63
C ASN A 208 -8.84 7.79 6.97
N LEU A 209 -9.70 6.84 7.34
CA LEU A 209 -11.03 7.09 7.87
C LEU A 209 -10.91 7.32 9.38
N VAL A 210 -10.97 8.59 9.80
CA VAL A 210 -11.19 8.99 11.20
C VAL A 210 -12.67 8.83 11.55
#